data_AF-A0A2H0D0M6-F1
#
_entry.id   AF-A0A2H0D0M6-F1
#
_cell.length_a   1.000
_cell.length_b   1.000
_cell.length_c   1.000
_cell.angle_alpha   90.00
_cell.angle_beta   90.00
_cell.angle_gamma   90.00
#
_symmetry.space_group_name_H-M   'P 1'
#
loop_
_entity.id
_entity.type
_entity.pdbx_description
1 polymer ?
#
loop_
_entity_poly.entity_id
_entity_poly.type
_entity_poly.pdbx_seq_one_letter_code
_entity_poly.pdbx_strand_id
1 'polypeptide(L)'
;MRKAISRRYQVIKNVRDSNQIFKINCLCQIAGVSTSGYYKWLARDKNKDEDDCLIIKEIFDKGKGKLGWRSIKMRLESDYDLVMNHKKIKRIMRENRLITKIRRKNPYKMIMKKQKNIVLLTIS
;
A
#
# COMPACT_ATOMS: atom_id res chain seq x y z
N MET A 1 4.45 -10.03 -10.34
CA MET A 1 4.76 -11.42 -9.92
C MET A 1 3.75 -12.02 -8.91
N ARG A 2 3.51 -11.45 -7.72
CA ARG A 2 2.58 -12.06 -6.72
C ARG A 2 1.15 -12.34 -7.21
N LYS A 3 0.56 -11.47 -8.04
CA LYS A 3 -0.79 -11.68 -8.59
C LYS A 3 -0.91 -12.94 -9.47
N ALA A 4 0.12 -13.28 -10.24
CA ALA A 4 0.08 -14.44 -11.15
C ALA A 4 0.09 -15.77 -10.37
N ILE A 5 0.95 -15.87 -9.35
CA ILE A 5 1.00 -17.04 -8.45
C ILE A 5 -0.31 -17.18 -7.67
N SER A 6 -0.86 -16.06 -7.19
CA SER A 6 -2.16 -16.07 -6.50
C SER A 6 -3.30 -16.60 -7.38
N ARG A 7 -3.30 -16.31 -8.69
CA ARG A 7 -4.31 -16.81 -9.63
C ARG A 7 -4.24 -18.33 -9.78
N ARG A 8 -3.04 -18.91 -9.88
CA ARG A 8 -2.87 -20.38 -9.96
C ARG A 8 -3.45 -21.07 -8.72
N TYR A 9 -3.16 -20.55 -7.53
CA TYR A 9 -3.75 -21.09 -6.29
C TYR A 9 -5.27 -20.91 -6.22
N GLN A 10 -5.80 -19.82 -6.77
CA GLN A 10 -7.24 -19.58 -6.88
C GLN A 10 -7.94 -20.63 -7.75
N VAL A 11 -7.36 -20.97 -8.91
CA VAL A 11 -7.90 -22.02 -9.79
C VAL A 11 -7.88 -23.39 -9.09
N ILE A 12 -6.77 -23.74 -8.44
CA ILE A 12 -6.66 -24.99 -7.66
C ILE A 12 -7.75 -25.08 -6.59
N LYS A 13 -7.99 -23.98 -5.85
CA LYS A 13 -9.04 -23.92 -4.83
C LYS A 13 -10.42 -24.15 -5.45
N ASN A 14 -10.74 -23.45 -6.55
CA ASN A 14 -12.04 -23.58 -7.21
C ASN A 14 -12.28 -25.02 -7.71
N VAL A 15 -11.28 -25.65 -8.35
CA VAL A 15 -11.39 -27.04 -8.82
C VAL A 15 -11.58 -28.01 -7.64
N ARG A 16 -10.86 -27.79 -6.54
CA ARG A 16 -10.99 -28.60 -5.31
C ARG A 16 -12.36 -28.43 -4.64
N ASP A 17 -12.90 -27.22 -4.63
CA ASP A 17 -14.22 -26.88 -4.08
C ASP A 17 -15.35 -27.49 -4.95
N SER A 18 -15.20 -27.50 -6.27
CA SER A 18 -16.16 -28.12 -7.20
C SER A 18 -16.11 -29.64 -7.21
N ASN A 19 -14.93 -30.25 -6.98
CA ASN A 19 -14.78 -31.69 -6.97
C ASN A 19 -13.68 -32.14 -5.98
N GLN A 20 -14.11 -32.70 -4.85
CA GLN A 20 -13.22 -33.09 -3.76
C GLN A 20 -12.37 -34.34 -4.05
N ILE A 21 -12.65 -35.07 -5.15
CA ILE A 21 -11.91 -36.28 -5.56
C ILE A 21 -10.45 -35.94 -5.90
N PHE A 22 -10.20 -34.76 -6.46
CA PHE A 22 -8.85 -34.36 -6.89
C PHE A 22 -7.97 -33.97 -5.72
N LYS A 23 -6.92 -34.76 -5.46
CA LYS A 23 -5.91 -34.45 -4.43
C LYS A 23 -5.16 -33.15 -4.74
N ILE A 24 -4.98 -32.31 -3.72
CA ILE A 24 -4.30 -31.00 -3.84
C ILE A 24 -2.87 -31.15 -4.40
N ASN A 25 -2.15 -32.22 -4.04
CA ASN A 25 -0.81 -32.49 -4.56
C ASN A 25 -0.79 -32.62 -6.09
N CYS A 26 -1.75 -33.36 -6.66
CA CYS A 26 -1.86 -33.54 -8.12
C CYS A 26 -2.19 -32.21 -8.81
N LEU A 27 -3.13 -31.44 -8.26
CA LEU A 27 -3.49 -30.12 -8.81
C LEU A 27 -2.31 -29.13 -8.78
N CYS A 28 -1.53 -29.13 -7.69
CA CYS A 28 -0.34 -28.29 -7.57
C CYS A 28 0.76 -28.70 -8.57
N GLN A 29 0.95 -30.00 -8.80
CA GLN A 29 1.91 -30.54 -9.78
C GLN A 29 1.54 -30.12 -11.20
N ILE A 30 0.26 -30.24 -11.58
CA ILE A 30 -0.24 -29.82 -12.91
C ILE A 30 -0.05 -28.31 -13.10
N ALA A 31 -0.33 -27.50 -12.07
CA ALA A 31 -0.19 -26.05 -12.14
C ALA A 31 1.26 -25.54 -11.99
N GLY A 32 2.24 -26.43 -11.76
CA GLY A 32 3.64 -26.07 -11.57
C GLY A 32 3.87 -25.16 -10.35
N VAL A 33 3.20 -25.43 -9.23
CA VAL A 33 3.32 -24.66 -7.98
C VAL A 33 3.59 -25.58 -6.79
N SER A 34 4.21 -25.06 -5.73
CA SER A 34 4.43 -25.84 -4.51
C SER A 34 3.14 -25.98 -3.69
N THR A 35 2.94 -27.16 -3.13
CA THR A 35 1.85 -27.50 -2.20
C THR A 35 1.95 -26.70 -0.90
N SER A 36 3.17 -26.54 -0.37
CA SER A 36 3.44 -25.69 0.80
C SER A 36 3.08 -24.23 0.53
N GLY A 37 3.29 -23.73 -0.69
CA GLY A 37 2.88 -22.39 -1.11
C GLY A 37 1.36 -22.24 -1.19
N TYR A 38 0.66 -23.29 -1.65
CA TYR A 38 -0.80 -23.32 -1.68
C TYR A 38 -1.41 -23.21 -0.29
N TYR A 39 -0.99 -24.03 0.67
CA TYR A 39 -1.54 -23.96 2.03
C TYR A 39 -1.19 -22.65 2.74
N LYS A 40 0.00 -22.09 2.51
CA LYS A 40 0.35 -20.73 2.98
C LYS A 40 -0.56 -19.65 2.37
N TRP A 41 -0.95 -19.80 1.11
CA TRP A 41 -1.90 -18.90 0.46
C TRP A 41 -3.32 -19.08 1.02
N LEU A 42 -3.73 -20.31 1.31
CA LEU A 42 -5.04 -20.63 1.87
C LEU A 42 -5.20 -20.08 3.29
N ALA A 43 -4.16 -20.22 4.13
CA ALA A 43 -4.12 -19.68 5.48
C ALA A 43 -3.95 -18.15 5.53
N ARG A 44 -3.79 -17.49 4.38
CA ARG A 44 -3.59 -16.05 4.32
C ARG A 44 -4.94 -15.34 4.44
N ASP A 45 -5.09 -14.54 5.49
CA ASP A 45 -6.23 -13.64 5.61
C ASP A 45 -6.19 -12.59 4.48
N LYS A 46 -7.19 -12.67 3.58
CA LYS A 46 -7.31 -11.75 2.44
C LYS A 46 -8.00 -10.45 2.85
N ASN A 47 -8.86 -10.50 3.87
CA ASN A 47 -9.70 -9.39 4.29
C ASN A 47 -8.88 -8.36 5.08
N LYS A 48 -7.88 -8.81 5.84
CA LYS A 48 -7.01 -7.93 6.63
C LYS A 48 -6.31 -6.83 5.82
N ASP A 49 -5.92 -7.11 4.58
CA ASP A 49 -5.31 -6.09 3.71
C ASP A 49 -6.35 -5.09 3.17
N GLU A 50 -7.62 -5.49 3.03
CA GLU A 50 -8.73 -4.63 2.62
C GLU A 50 -9.15 -3.70 3.76
N ASP A 51 -9.28 -4.23 4.97
CA ASP A 51 -9.58 -3.46 6.19
C ASP A 51 -8.50 -2.39 6.44
N ASP A 52 -7.23 -2.81 6.38
CA ASP A 52 -6.09 -1.89 6.51
C ASP A 52 -6.07 -0.81 5.43
N CYS A 53 -6.54 -1.14 4.22
CA CYS A 53 -6.67 -0.18 3.14
C CYS A 53 -7.76 0.87 3.43
N LEU A 54 -8.90 0.45 3.97
CA LEU A 54 -10.00 1.36 4.31
C LEU A 54 -9.55 2.37 5.37
N ILE A 55 -8.87 1.92 6.43
CA ILE A 55 -8.37 2.78 7.50
C ILE A 55 -7.34 3.78 6.96
N ILE A 56 -6.38 3.32 6.15
CA ILE A 56 -5.37 4.21 5.53
C ILE A 56 -6.04 5.26 4.63
N LYS A 57 -7.06 4.87 3.88
CA LYS A 57 -7.80 5.79 3.00
C LYS A 57 -8.56 6.83 3.81
N GLU A 58 -9.25 6.43 4.86
CA GLU A 58 -9.96 7.33 5.78
C GLU A 58 -9.01 8.39 6.36
N ILE A 59 -7.84 7.97 6.87
CA ILE A 59 -6.83 8.88 7.42
C ILE A 59 -6.31 9.84 6.33
N PHE A 60 -6.04 9.32 5.13
CA PHE A 60 -5.55 10.11 4.01
C PHE A 60 -6.56 11.19 3.57
N ASP A 61 -7.84 10.83 3.53
CA ASP A 61 -8.95 11.70 3.15
C ASP A 61 -9.21 12.78 4.21
N LYS A 62 -9.20 12.41 5.51
CA LYS A 62 -9.16 13.37 6.64
C LYS A 62 -8.00 14.37 6.51
N GLY A 63 -6.88 13.91 5.97
CA GLY A 63 -5.69 14.70 5.65
C GLY A 63 -5.78 15.57 4.40
N LYS A 64 -6.92 15.57 3.67
CA LYS A 64 -7.13 16.24 2.38
C LYS A 64 -6.05 15.90 1.33
N GLY A 65 -5.50 14.68 1.42
CA GLY A 65 -4.43 14.19 0.56
C GLY A 65 -3.06 14.83 0.76
N LYS A 66 -2.83 15.54 1.88
CA LYS A 66 -1.53 16.14 2.22
C LYS A 66 -0.64 15.21 3.04
N LEU A 67 -1.19 14.11 3.54
CA LEU A 67 -0.48 13.18 4.40
C LEU A 67 0.34 12.20 3.57
N GLY A 68 1.61 12.03 3.95
CA GLY A 68 2.46 10.95 3.46
C GLY A 68 2.44 9.75 4.39
N TRP A 69 3.14 8.67 4.00
CA TRP A 69 3.17 7.42 4.77
C TRP A 69 3.63 7.60 6.23
N ARG A 70 4.55 8.54 6.51
CA ARG A 70 5.04 8.81 7.88
C ARG A 70 3.94 9.42 8.74
N SER A 71 3.22 10.40 8.20
CA SER A 71 2.10 11.04 8.91
C SER A 71 0.93 10.09 9.11
N ILE A 72 0.67 9.22 8.13
CA ILE A 72 -0.34 8.16 8.26
C ILE A 72 0.04 7.18 9.37
N LYS A 73 1.31 6.73 9.43
CA LYS A 73 1.80 5.87 10.51
C LYS A 73 1.60 6.51 11.89
N MET A 74 1.94 7.79 12.03
CA MET A 74 1.74 8.51 13.30
C MET A 74 0.25 8.58 13.69
N ARG A 75 -0.65 8.84 12.75
CA ARG A 75 -2.09 8.88 13.03
C ARG A 75 -2.69 7.50 13.30
N LEU A 76 -2.20 6.46 12.66
CA LEU A 76 -2.59 5.08 12.97
C LEU A 76 -2.26 4.73 14.43
N GLU A 77 -1.06 5.11 14.89
CA GLU A 77 -0.61 4.86 16.26
C GLU A 77 -1.34 5.74 17.28
N SER A 78 -1.64 7.00 16.93
CA SER A 78 -2.29 7.96 17.84
C SER A 78 -3.81 7.82 17.92
N ASP A 79 -4.49 7.66 16.79
CA ASP A 79 -5.95 7.78 16.69
C ASP A 79 -6.65 6.40 16.74
N TYR A 80 -5.95 5.33 16.37
CA TYR A 80 -6.51 3.99 16.24
C TYR A 80 -5.77 2.93 17.08
N ASP A 81 -4.67 3.28 17.76
CA ASP A 81 -3.78 2.35 18.48
C ASP A 81 -3.32 1.15 17.62
N LEU A 82 -3.17 1.38 16.31
CA LEU A 82 -2.82 0.35 15.33
C LEU A 82 -1.37 0.49 14.88
N VAL A 83 -0.55 -0.50 15.25
CA VAL A 83 0.86 -0.55 14.82
C VAL A 83 0.98 -1.27 13.48
N MET A 84 1.16 -0.49 12.40
CA MET A 84 1.40 -1.02 11.06
C MET A 84 2.83 -0.76 10.57
N ASN A 85 3.45 -1.78 9.98
CA ASN A 85 4.77 -1.64 9.37
C ASN A 85 4.75 -0.61 8.22
N HIS A 86 5.69 0.33 8.23
CA HIS A 86 5.85 1.36 7.21
C HIS A 86 5.97 0.81 5.77
N LYS A 87 6.52 -0.40 5.58
CA LYS A 87 6.58 -1.05 4.26
C LYS A 87 5.18 -1.45 3.76
N LYS A 88 4.29 -1.87 4.68
CA LYS A 88 2.90 -2.23 4.37
C LYS A 88 2.10 -0.98 4.00
N ILE A 89 2.18 0.09 4.80
CA ILE A 89 1.55 1.39 4.49
C ILE A 89 1.98 1.88 3.10
N LYS A 90 3.29 1.91 2.82
CA LYS A 90 3.82 2.33 1.51
C LYS A 90 3.37 1.44 0.35
N ARG A 91 3.11 0.14 0.58
CA ARG A 91 2.56 -0.75 -0.43
C ARG A 91 1.09 -0.40 -0.71
N ILE A 92 0.28 -0.33 0.35
CA ILE A 92 -1.15 -0.03 0.25
C ILE A 92 -1.39 1.32 -0.45
N MET A 93 -0.65 2.36 -0.07
CA MET A 93 -0.75 3.67 -0.74
C MET A 93 -0.44 3.59 -2.24
N ARG A 94 0.59 2.83 -2.63
CA ARG A 94 0.97 2.67 -4.05
C ARG A 94 -0.05 1.86 -4.83
N GLU A 95 -0.52 0.74 -4.28
CA GLU A 95 -1.52 -0.14 -4.92
C GLU A 95 -2.86 0.59 -5.13
N ASN A 96 -3.22 1.50 -4.21
CA ASN A 96 -4.47 2.27 -4.24
C ASN A 96 -4.31 3.70 -4.81
N ARG A 97 -3.15 4.02 -5.40
CA ARG A 97 -2.87 5.34 -6.00
C ARG A 97 -3.11 6.54 -5.05
N LEU A 98 -2.89 6.35 -3.75
CA LEU A 98 -2.97 7.41 -2.74
C LEU A 98 -1.71 8.28 -2.80
N ILE A 99 -1.71 9.26 -3.71
CA ILE A 99 -0.56 10.13 -3.97
C ILE A 99 -0.70 11.41 -3.15
N THR A 100 0.28 11.66 -2.28
CA THR A 100 0.33 12.87 -1.48
C THR A 100 0.51 14.11 -2.36
N LYS A 101 -0.33 15.13 -2.15
CA LYS A 101 -0.21 16.44 -2.79
C LYS A 101 1.04 17.16 -2.30
N ILE A 102 2.03 17.29 -3.18
CA ILE A 102 3.26 18.02 -2.89
C ILE A 102 2.98 19.52 -2.94
N ARG A 103 3.37 20.25 -1.89
CA ARG A 103 3.32 21.71 -1.87
C ARG A 103 4.26 22.27 -2.94
N ARG A 104 3.73 22.93 -3.97
CA ARG A 104 4.53 23.67 -4.93
C ARG A 104 5.03 24.97 -4.29
N LYS A 105 6.28 25.35 -4.56
CA LYS A 105 6.80 26.67 -4.18
C LYS A 105 6.07 27.72 -5.01
N ASN A 106 5.67 28.84 -4.39
CA ASN A 106 5.06 29.96 -5.11
C ASN A 106 6.17 30.75 -5.82
N PRO A 107 6.19 30.82 -7.17
CA PRO A 107 7.24 31.50 -7.93
C PRO A 107 7.40 32.97 -7.57
N TYR A 108 6.30 33.71 -7.40
CA TYR A 108 6.33 35.13 -7.04
C TYR A 108 6.99 35.35 -5.67
N LYS A 109 6.66 34.52 -4.67
CA LYS A 109 7.33 34.58 -3.36
C LYS A 109 8.82 34.25 -3.45
N MET A 110 9.24 33.41 -4.40
CA MET A 110 10.66 33.13 -4.63
C MET A 110 11.37 34.33 -5.26
N ILE A 111 10.76 34.96 -6.27
CA ILE A 111 11.30 36.15 -6.95
C ILE A 111 11.45 37.29 -5.94
N MET A 112 10.42 37.58 -5.12
CA MET A 112 10.48 38.62 -4.09
C MET A 112 11.58 38.36 -3.04
N LYS A 113 11.77 37.10 -2.62
CA LYS A 113 12.87 36.75 -1.70
C LYS A 113 14.24 36.94 -2.33
N LYS A 114 14.39 36.58 -3.62
CA LYS A 114 15.64 36.78 -4.36
C LYS A 114 15.97 38.27 -4.47
N GLN A 115 14.99 39.10 -4.82
CA GLN A 115 15.14 40.55 -4.87
C GLN A 115 15.59 41.12 -3.53
N LYS A 116 14.93 40.75 -2.42
CA LYS A 116 15.32 41.20 -1.07
C LYS A 116 16.73 40.78 -0.67
N ASN A 117 17.13 39.54 -0.98
CA ASN A 117 18.47 39.06 -0.67
C ASN A 117 19.55 39.77 -1.49
N ILE A 118 19.28 40.05 -2.78
CA ILE A 118 20.20 40.84 -3.62
C ILE A 118 20.40 42.22 -3.01
N VAL A 119 19.30 42.90 -2.65
CA VAL A 119 19.35 44.24 -2.05
C VAL A 119 20.14 44.25 -0.73
N LEU A 120 20.01 43.21 0.11
CA LEU A 120 20.76 43.10 1.37
C LEU A 120 22.27 42.91 1.14
N LEU A 121 22.65 42.11 0.13
CA LEU A 121 24.04 41.86 -0.22
C LEU A 121 24.73 43.08 -0.86
N THR A 122 23.97 43.98 -1.48
CA THR A 122 24.50 45.21 -2.09
C THR A 122 24.67 46.38 -1.11
N ILE A 123 24.08 46.29 0.08
CA ILE A 123 24.15 47.33 1.13
C ILE A 123 25.25 47.01 2.18
N SER A 124 25.77 45.78 2.17
CA SER A 124 26.90 45.33 3.00
C SER A 124 28.22 45.55 2.28
#